data_AF-A0A0F6QD85-F1
#
_entry.id   AF-A0A0F6QD85-F1
#
_cell.length_a   1.000
_cell.length_b   1.000
_cell.length_c   1.000
_cell.angle_alpha   90.00
_cell.angle_beta   90.00
_cell.angle_gamma   90.00
#
_symmetry.space_group_name_H-M   'P 1'
#
loop_
_entity.id
_entity.type
_entity.pdbx_description
1 polymer ?
#
loop_
_entity_poly.entity_id
_entity_poly.type
_entity_poly.pdbx_seq_one_letter_code
_entity_poly.pdbx_strand_id
1 'polypeptide(L)'
;MGYSRGASALGIALATEEVPSSMLVDESVLNDWSLSSSLASASAGIELEHNVVIAIGMSEQATSELVIAHGVMSDAIDAASVRRTIESLGIRSDDEMDRIVNVFAKAEASPDGVVRGMRHTMLSDSDINSTRHARAVTGAAIASVVGHGMVYVSGGAEHQGPAGGGPFAVIARA
;
A
#
# COMPACT_ATOMS: atom_id res chain seq x y z
N MET A 1 0.70 6.70 16.23
CA MET A 1 1.19 6.12 14.95
C MET A 1 0.28 6.46 13.77
N GLY A 2 -1.04 6.16 13.83
CA GLY A 2 -1.97 6.44 12.71
C GLY A 2 -1.95 7.88 12.22
N TYR A 3 -2.04 8.87 13.12
CA TYR A 3 -1.97 10.29 12.77
C TYR A 3 -0.70 10.66 11.99
N SER A 4 0.46 10.16 12.41
CA SER A 4 1.73 10.41 11.72
C SER A 4 1.74 9.79 10.33
N ARG A 5 1.28 8.54 10.17
CA ARG A 5 1.15 7.91 8.84
C ARG A 5 0.19 8.67 7.94
N GLY A 6 -1.00 9.00 8.46
CA GLY A 6 -2.06 9.67 7.72
C GLY A 6 -1.64 11.07 7.25
N ALA A 7 -1.10 11.89 8.15
CA ALA A 7 -0.60 13.22 7.78
C ALA A 7 0.56 13.14 6.77
N SER A 8 1.50 12.20 6.93
CA SER A 8 2.57 11.99 5.96
C SER A 8 2.04 11.54 4.59
N ALA A 9 1.03 10.67 4.56
CA ALA A 9 0.40 10.22 3.32
C ALA A 9 -0.34 11.35 2.59
N LEU A 10 -1.05 12.22 3.33
CA LEU A 10 -1.67 13.41 2.75
C LEU A 10 -0.65 14.43 2.25
N GLY A 11 0.51 14.53 2.91
CA GLY A 11 1.64 15.32 2.39
C GLY A 11 2.17 14.79 1.05
N ILE A 12 2.20 13.47 0.87
CA ILE A 12 2.51 12.85 -0.43
C ILE A 12 1.40 13.16 -1.43
N ALA A 13 0.13 12.97 -1.07
CA ALA A 13 -1.03 13.25 -1.92
C ALA A 13 -1.04 14.70 -2.42
N LEU A 14 -0.62 15.65 -1.59
CA LEU A 14 -0.44 17.05 -1.97
C LEU A 14 0.67 17.22 -3.01
N ALA A 15 1.84 16.62 -2.74
CA ALA A 15 3.02 16.74 -3.59
C ALA A 15 2.84 16.07 -4.96
N THR A 16 1.96 15.07 -5.05
CA THR A 16 1.59 14.36 -6.28
C THR A 16 0.31 14.89 -6.92
N GLU A 17 -0.24 16.00 -6.41
CA GLU A 17 -1.45 16.67 -6.91
C GLU A 17 -2.72 15.80 -6.88
N GLU A 18 -2.73 14.74 -6.08
CA GLU A 18 -3.89 13.86 -5.87
C GLU A 18 -4.96 14.52 -5.00
N VAL A 19 -4.54 15.40 -4.08
CA VAL A 19 -5.44 16.13 -3.18
C VAL A 19 -5.06 17.62 -3.13
N PRO A 20 -6.00 18.55 -3.33
CA PRO A 20 -5.73 19.98 -3.25
C PRO A 20 -5.48 20.42 -1.81
N SER A 21 -4.55 21.38 -1.62
CA SER A 21 -4.20 21.93 -0.30
C SER A 21 -5.39 22.49 0.49
N SER A 22 -6.43 22.97 -0.20
CA SER A 22 -7.64 23.51 0.42
C SER A 22 -8.47 22.47 1.18
N MET A 23 -8.27 21.17 0.92
CA MET A 23 -8.94 20.08 1.63
C MET A 23 -8.08 19.48 2.77
N LEU A 24 -6.82 19.91 2.89
CA LEU A 24 -5.87 19.40 3.86
C LEU A 24 -5.87 20.27 5.11
N VAL A 25 -6.75 19.92 6.04
CA VAL A 25 -6.89 20.54 7.37
C VAL A 25 -6.71 19.47 8.44
N ASP A 26 -6.35 19.87 9.66
CA ASP A 26 -6.08 18.92 10.75
C ASP A 26 -7.27 17.99 11.01
N GLU A 27 -8.49 18.50 10.87
CA GLU A 27 -9.73 17.74 11.08
C GLU A 27 -9.93 16.63 10.03
N SER A 28 -9.36 16.74 8.83
CA SER A 28 -9.53 15.72 7.80
C SER A 28 -8.66 14.48 8.05
N VAL A 29 -7.57 14.62 8.81
CA VAL A 29 -6.65 13.53 9.13
C VAL A 29 -7.35 12.46 9.99
N LEU A 30 -7.38 11.24 9.49
CA LEU A 30 -8.08 10.04 9.98
C LEU A 30 -9.61 10.10 9.97
N ASN A 31 -10.21 11.15 9.42
CA ASN A 31 -11.67 11.32 9.40
C ASN A 31 -12.25 11.32 7.99
N ASP A 32 -11.58 11.97 7.04
CA ASP A 32 -12.04 12.02 5.64
C ASP A 32 -11.29 10.99 4.78
N TRP A 33 -11.87 9.80 4.67
CA TRP A 33 -11.34 8.69 3.88
C TRP A 33 -11.50 8.88 2.37
N SER A 34 -12.15 9.96 1.91
CA SER A 34 -12.13 10.33 0.48
C SER A 34 -10.79 10.94 0.06
N LEU A 35 -10.00 11.44 1.02
CA LEU A 35 -8.67 11.97 0.81
C LEU A 35 -7.66 10.84 0.94
N SER A 36 -6.94 10.53 -0.14
CA SER A 36 -5.89 9.51 -0.11
C SER A 36 -4.89 9.71 -1.24
N SER A 37 -3.70 9.12 -1.07
CA SER A 37 -2.74 8.94 -2.15
C SER A 37 -2.75 7.49 -2.62
N SER A 38 -2.72 7.31 -3.94
CA SER A 38 -2.51 6.02 -4.63
C SER A 38 -1.04 5.59 -4.68
N LEU A 39 -0.13 6.41 -4.15
CA LEU A 39 1.33 6.22 -4.21
C LEU A 39 1.95 6.11 -2.82
N ALA A 40 1.35 6.72 -1.80
CA ALA A 40 1.93 6.83 -0.47
C ALA A 40 2.07 5.48 0.25
N SER A 41 3.26 5.24 0.82
CA SER A 41 3.48 4.16 1.78
C SER A 41 4.25 4.71 2.99
N ALA A 42 3.50 5.11 4.03
CA ALA A 42 4.05 5.66 5.25
C ALA A 42 4.14 4.61 6.37
N SER A 43 5.25 4.63 7.10
CA SER A 43 5.48 3.82 8.30
C SER A 43 5.87 4.74 9.45
N ALA A 44 5.56 4.34 10.68
CA ALA A 44 5.90 5.09 11.88
C ALA A 44 6.77 4.22 12.79
N GLY A 45 7.77 4.85 13.41
CA GLY A 45 8.69 4.25 14.37
C GLY A 45 9.00 5.25 15.49
N ILE A 46 9.77 4.84 16.48
CA ILE A 46 10.14 5.66 17.65
C ILE A 46 11.53 6.30 17.49
N GLU A 47 12.28 5.86 16.49
CA GLU A 47 13.71 6.13 16.31
C GLU A 47 14.07 7.53 15.80
N LEU A 48 13.11 8.28 15.23
CA LEU A 48 13.35 9.55 14.54
C LEU A 48 12.27 10.60 14.87
N GLU A 49 12.66 11.87 14.88
CA GLU A 49 11.76 13.02 15.05
C GLU A 49 11.43 13.74 13.72
N HIS A 50 11.82 13.15 12.58
CA HIS A 50 11.58 13.68 11.24
C HIS A 50 11.17 12.57 10.28
N ASN A 51 10.62 12.97 9.13
CA ASN A 51 10.26 12.04 8.05
C ASN A 51 11.44 11.80 7.12
N VAL A 52 11.78 10.53 6.88
CA VAL A 52 12.66 10.11 5.79
C VAL A 52 11.80 9.70 4.60
N VAL A 53 12.03 10.34 3.45
CA VAL A 53 11.21 10.13 2.25
C VAL A 53 12.07 9.51 1.14
N ILE A 54 11.58 8.42 0.56
CA ILE A 54 12.18 7.75 -0.59
C ILE A 54 11.16 7.78 -1.73
N ALA A 55 11.46 8.51 -2.79
CA ALA A 55 10.67 8.49 -4.02
C ALA A 55 11.21 7.42 -4.97
N ILE A 56 10.33 6.58 -5.51
CA ILE A 56 10.67 5.50 -6.44
C ILE A 56 9.75 5.63 -7.66
N GLY A 57 10.32 5.66 -8.86
CA GLY A 57 9.58 5.83 -10.10
C GLY A 57 10.44 5.59 -11.33
N MET A 58 9.84 5.74 -12.51
CA MET A 58 10.53 5.64 -13.80
C MET A 58 11.03 7.02 -14.25
N SER A 59 12.16 7.03 -14.96
CA SER A 59 12.72 8.25 -15.58
C SER A 59 13.36 7.89 -16.92
N GLU A 60 13.14 8.70 -17.94
CA GLU A 60 13.79 8.55 -19.27
C GLU A 60 15.32 8.70 -19.19
N GLN A 61 15.83 9.29 -18.11
CA GLN A 61 17.26 9.48 -17.87
C GLN A 61 17.88 8.33 -17.07
N ALA A 62 17.07 7.41 -16.54
CA ALA A 62 17.58 6.28 -15.76
C ALA A 62 18.18 5.20 -16.66
N THR A 63 19.26 4.58 -16.21
CA THR A 63 19.94 3.45 -16.89
C THR A 63 19.76 2.13 -16.14
N SER A 64 18.85 2.08 -15.17
CA SER A 64 18.57 0.85 -14.40
C SER A 64 17.94 -0.22 -15.29
N GLU A 65 18.30 -1.48 -15.05
CA GLU A 65 17.63 -2.65 -15.63
C GLU A 65 16.31 -3.01 -14.90
N LEU A 66 15.92 -2.18 -13.92
CA LEU A 66 14.70 -2.36 -13.14
C LEU A 66 13.59 -1.43 -13.61
N VAL A 67 12.39 -1.97 -13.62
CA VAL A 67 11.14 -1.27 -13.89
C VAL A 67 10.24 -1.33 -12.66
N ILE A 68 9.39 -0.32 -12.50
CA ILE A 68 8.38 -0.27 -11.44
C ILE A 68 7.01 0.02 -12.03
N ALA A 69 6.00 -0.72 -11.57
CA ALA A 69 4.60 -0.38 -11.74
C ALA A 69 3.94 -0.37 -10.37
N HIS A 70 2.85 0.39 -10.25
CA HIS A 70 2.05 0.42 -9.04
C HIS A 70 0.58 0.15 -9.36
N GLY A 71 -0.16 -0.22 -8.33
CA GLY A 71 -1.61 -0.34 -8.36
C GLY A 71 -2.17 -0.04 -6.97
N VAL A 72 -3.49 -0.09 -6.87
CA VAL A 72 -4.19 0.07 -5.60
C VAL A 72 -5.05 -1.16 -5.37
N MET A 73 -4.86 -1.82 -4.24
CA MET A 73 -5.76 -2.85 -3.76
C MET A 73 -6.98 -2.17 -3.16
N SER A 74 -8.17 -2.54 -3.65
CA SER A 74 -9.44 -2.00 -3.15
C SER A 74 -9.82 -2.55 -1.77
N ASP A 75 -9.34 -3.76 -1.44
CA ASP A 75 -9.45 -4.41 -0.14
C ASP A 75 -8.24 -5.31 0.11
N ALA A 76 -8.11 -5.84 1.33
CA ALA A 76 -6.99 -6.69 1.74
C ALA A 76 -6.77 -7.98 0.91
N ILE A 77 -7.73 -8.38 0.07
CA ILE A 77 -7.70 -9.61 -0.73
C ILE A 77 -7.89 -9.36 -2.24
N ASP A 78 -7.56 -8.15 -2.72
CA ASP A 78 -7.64 -7.76 -4.13
C ASP A 78 -6.45 -8.30 -4.96
N ALA A 79 -6.36 -9.63 -5.05
CA ALA A 79 -5.35 -10.30 -5.87
C ALA A 79 -5.48 -9.99 -7.38
N ALA A 80 -6.67 -9.56 -7.83
CA ALA A 80 -6.90 -9.19 -9.21
C ALA A 80 -6.15 -7.90 -9.58
N SER A 81 -6.10 -6.92 -8.66
CA SER A 81 -5.29 -5.71 -8.85
C SER A 81 -3.80 -6.05 -8.97
N VAL A 82 -3.30 -6.93 -8.10
CA VAL A 82 -1.90 -7.40 -8.13
C VAL A 82 -1.55 -8.03 -9.48
N ARG A 83 -2.39 -8.95 -9.99
CA ARG A 83 -2.16 -9.60 -11.30
C ARG A 83 -2.12 -8.58 -12.44
N ARG A 84 -3.09 -7.66 -12.51
CA ARG A 84 -3.13 -6.63 -13.57
C ARG A 84 -1.90 -5.73 -13.56
N THR A 85 -1.40 -5.34 -12.39
CA THR A 85 -0.18 -4.53 -12.28
C THR A 85 1.06 -5.30 -12.71
N ILE A 86 1.18 -6.59 -12.36
CA ILE A 86 2.27 -7.46 -12.82
C ILE A 86 2.23 -7.62 -14.35
N GLU A 87 1.04 -7.84 -14.93
CA GLU A 87 0.85 -7.93 -16.38
C GLU A 87 1.27 -6.64 -17.11
N SER A 88 1.10 -5.47 -16.48
CA SER A 88 1.54 -4.17 -17.03
C SER A 88 3.06 -4.04 -17.15
N LEU A 89 3.82 -4.84 -16.39
CA LEU A 89 5.28 -4.99 -16.49
C LEU A 89 5.69 -6.03 -17.54
N GLY A 90 4.71 -6.58 -18.29
CA GLY A 90 4.95 -7.61 -19.29
C GLY A 90 5.22 -9.00 -18.73
N ILE A 91 4.97 -9.23 -17.43
CA ILE A 91 5.06 -10.55 -16.79
C ILE A 91 3.70 -11.22 -16.91
N ARG A 92 3.58 -12.26 -17.75
CA ARG A 92 2.28 -12.89 -18.09
C ARG A 92 2.19 -14.37 -17.78
N SER A 93 3.31 -15.00 -17.46
CA SER A 93 3.39 -16.41 -17.12
C SER A 93 4.08 -16.62 -15.77
N ASP A 94 3.79 -17.75 -15.12
CA ASP A 94 4.36 -18.09 -13.81
C ASP A 94 5.90 -18.20 -13.89
N ASP A 95 6.44 -18.63 -15.03
CA ASP A 95 7.90 -18.73 -15.28
C ASP A 95 8.60 -17.36 -15.29
N GLU A 96 7.85 -16.27 -15.47
CA GLU A 96 8.40 -14.91 -15.48
C GLU A 96 8.38 -14.24 -14.10
N MET A 97 7.76 -14.87 -13.08
CA MET A 97 7.65 -14.29 -11.74
C MET A 97 9.01 -14.08 -11.08
N ASP A 98 10.04 -14.83 -11.47
CA ASP A 98 11.44 -14.64 -11.02
C ASP A 98 12.04 -13.29 -11.45
N ARG A 99 11.40 -12.55 -12.36
CA ARG A 99 11.75 -11.16 -12.69
C ARG A 99 11.40 -10.20 -11.56
N ILE A 100 10.42 -10.53 -10.71
CA ILE A 100 10.00 -9.68 -9.59
C ILE A 100 11.14 -9.62 -8.58
N VAL A 101 11.61 -8.41 -8.29
CA VAL A 101 12.64 -8.15 -7.27
C VAL A 101 11.98 -8.03 -5.90
N ASN A 102 10.87 -7.31 -5.81
CA ASN A 102 10.08 -7.19 -4.60
C ASN A 102 8.68 -6.62 -4.90
N VAL A 103 7.74 -6.88 -4.00
CA VAL A 103 6.44 -6.20 -3.96
C VAL A 103 6.33 -5.42 -2.66
N PHE A 104 6.00 -4.14 -2.74
CA PHE A 104 5.81 -3.25 -1.59
C PHE A 104 4.34 -2.91 -1.47
N ALA A 105 3.70 -3.20 -0.35
CA ALA A 105 2.27 -2.97 -0.19
C ALA A 105 1.91 -2.36 1.17
N LYS A 106 0.83 -1.58 1.16
CA LYS A 106 0.11 -1.18 2.35
C LYS A 106 -1.02 -2.15 2.65
N ALA A 107 -1.30 -2.32 3.93
CA ALA A 107 -2.39 -3.17 4.42
C ALA A 107 -3.04 -2.54 5.66
N GLU A 108 -4.35 -2.61 5.75
CA GLU A 108 -5.08 -2.28 6.98
C GLU A 108 -6.31 -3.17 7.15
N ALA A 109 -6.84 -3.20 8.38
CA ALA A 109 -8.15 -3.76 8.60
C ALA A 109 -9.18 -2.72 8.15
N SER A 110 -10.16 -3.13 7.35
CA SER A 110 -11.23 -2.22 6.91
C SER A 110 -11.91 -1.59 8.12
N PRO A 111 -12.01 -0.24 8.19
CA PRO A 111 -12.53 0.44 9.38
C PRO A 111 -14.03 0.20 9.60
N ASP A 112 -14.77 -0.23 8.57
CA ASP A 112 -16.17 -0.64 8.67
C ASP A 112 -16.35 -2.07 9.20
N GLY A 113 -15.25 -2.80 9.44
CA GLY A 113 -15.27 -4.15 10.01
C GLY A 113 -15.65 -5.25 9.01
N VAL A 114 -15.74 -4.95 7.72
CA VAL A 114 -16.10 -5.92 6.68
C VAL A 114 -15.08 -5.98 5.55
N VAL A 115 -14.98 -7.14 4.90
CA VAL A 115 -14.32 -7.31 3.61
C VAL A 115 -15.31 -8.00 2.68
N ARG A 116 -15.69 -7.34 1.58
CA ARG A 116 -16.68 -7.84 0.60
C ARG A 116 -18.01 -8.28 1.25
N GLY A 117 -18.49 -7.52 2.23
CA GLY A 117 -19.72 -7.80 2.96
C GLY A 117 -19.60 -8.84 4.08
N MET A 118 -18.42 -9.43 4.28
CA MET A 118 -18.18 -10.41 5.35
C MET A 118 -17.51 -9.73 6.55
N ARG A 119 -18.12 -9.85 7.73
CA ARG A 119 -17.56 -9.35 8.98
C ARG A 119 -16.23 -10.03 9.32
N HIS A 120 -15.23 -9.26 9.70
CA HIS A 120 -13.98 -9.78 10.30
C HIS A 120 -13.86 -9.40 11.79
N THR A 121 -12.85 -9.95 12.47
CA THR A 121 -12.59 -9.69 13.91
C THR A 121 -11.38 -8.80 14.16
N MET A 122 -10.64 -8.40 13.12
CA MET A 122 -9.36 -7.70 13.26
C MET A 122 -9.40 -6.44 14.15
N LEU A 123 -10.54 -5.73 14.21
CA LEU A 123 -10.71 -4.51 15.01
C LEU A 123 -11.18 -4.76 16.45
N SER A 124 -11.75 -5.94 16.72
CA SER A 124 -12.32 -6.31 18.02
C SER A 124 -11.51 -7.38 18.74
N ASP A 125 -10.39 -7.79 18.16
CA ASP A 125 -9.43 -8.71 18.75
C ASP A 125 -8.54 -7.97 19.76
N SER A 126 -8.67 -8.31 21.04
CA SER A 126 -7.89 -7.73 22.12
C SER A 126 -6.47 -8.27 22.22
N ASP A 127 -6.20 -9.41 21.58
CA ASP A 127 -4.95 -10.17 21.75
C ASP A 127 -3.97 -9.85 20.61
N ILE A 128 -4.50 -9.70 19.39
CA ILE A 128 -3.74 -9.43 18.18
C ILE A 128 -4.20 -8.12 17.55
N ASN A 129 -3.31 -7.11 17.59
CA ASN A 129 -3.57 -5.82 16.96
C ASN A 129 -3.92 -5.97 15.47
N SER A 130 -4.93 -5.21 15.02
CA SER A 130 -5.48 -5.21 13.66
C SER A 130 -4.42 -5.14 12.55
N THR A 131 -3.36 -4.33 12.74
CA THR A 131 -2.31 -4.18 11.72
C THR A 131 -1.48 -5.45 11.53
N ARG A 132 -1.42 -6.35 12.53
CA ARG A 132 -0.77 -7.65 12.40
C ARG A 132 -1.58 -8.59 11.52
N HIS A 133 -2.91 -8.63 11.75
CA HIS A 133 -3.83 -9.38 10.90
C HIS A 133 -3.77 -8.89 9.46
N ALA A 134 -3.88 -7.58 9.24
CA ALA A 134 -3.86 -6.98 7.92
C ALA A 134 -2.57 -7.30 7.15
N ARG A 135 -1.39 -7.14 7.78
CA ARG A 135 -0.11 -7.50 7.15
C ARG A 135 -0.04 -8.97 6.75
N ALA A 136 -0.54 -9.87 7.61
CA ALA A 136 -0.53 -11.30 7.31
C ALA A 136 -1.45 -11.65 6.14
N VAL A 137 -2.68 -11.12 6.11
CA VAL A 137 -3.67 -11.37 5.05
C VAL A 137 -3.19 -10.84 3.70
N THR A 138 -2.83 -9.55 3.63
CA THR A 138 -2.37 -8.94 2.38
C THR A 138 -1.06 -9.55 1.90
N GLY A 139 -0.13 -9.85 2.81
CA GLY A 139 1.11 -10.54 2.47
C GLY A 139 0.88 -11.93 1.89
N ALA A 140 -0.03 -12.72 2.49
CA ALA A 140 -0.40 -14.02 1.95
C ALA A 140 -1.11 -13.90 0.58
N ALA A 141 -1.99 -12.92 0.41
CA ALA A 141 -2.67 -12.68 -0.86
C ALA A 141 -1.67 -12.37 -1.99
N ILE A 142 -0.71 -11.47 -1.75
CA ILE A 142 0.33 -11.12 -2.72
C ILE A 142 1.26 -12.31 -2.97
N ALA A 143 1.76 -12.97 -1.91
CA ALA A 143 2.66 -14.12 -2.03
C ALA A 143 2.01 -15.27 -2.82
N SER A 144 0.69 -15.47 -2.69
CA SER A 144 -0.05 -16.47 -3.48
C SER A 144 -0.14 -16.14 -4.97
N VAL A 145 0.06 -14.88 -5.36
CA VAL A 145 0.10 -14.44 -6.76
C VAL A 145 1.51 -14.54 -7.31
N VAL A 146 2.52 -14.05 -6.59
CA VAL A 146 3.92 -13.99 -7.07
C VAL A 146 4.69 -15.29 -6.87
N GLY A 147 4.17 -16.23 -6.09
CA GLY A 147 4.78 -17.55 -5.88
C GLY A 147 5.95 -17.58 -4.89
N HIS A 148 6.28 -16.46 -4.24
CA HIS A 148 7.39 -16.36 -3.29
C HIS A 148 7.14 -15.38 -2.14
N GLY A 149 7.94 -15.47 -1.09
CA GLY A 149 7.83 -14.64 0.13
C GLY A 149 8.56 -13.29 0.10
N MET A 150 9.21 -12.91 -1.00
CA MET A 150 9.86 -11.60 -1.14
C MET A 150 8.81 -10.49 -1.34
N VAL A 151 8.12 -10.16 -0.25
CA VAL A 151 7.10 -9.12 -0.18
C VAL A 151 7.32 -8.26 1.05
N TYR A 152 7.35 -6.95 0.87
CA TYR A 152 7.28 -5.96 1.94
C TYR A 152 5.82 -5.56 2.14
N VAL A 153 5.28 -5.79 3.34
CA VAL A 153 3.90 -5.39 3.67
C VAL A 153 3.89 -4.57 4.96
N SER A 154 3.50 -3.31 4.83
CA SER A 154 3.43 -2.35 5.95
C SER A 154 1.99 -2.12 6.38
N GLY A 155 1.76 -2.13 7.70
CA GLY A 155 0.41 -2.02 8.27
C GLY A 155 -0.01 -0.58 8.58
N GLY A 156 -1.32 -0.34 8.55
CA GLY A 156 -1.96 0.97 8.76
C GLY A 156 -1.86 1.82 7.50
N ALA A 157 -2.95 1.87 6.74
CA ALA A 157 -3.01 2.47 5.41
C ALA A 157 -3.85 3.76 5.44
N GLU A 158 -3.79 4.49 6.56
CA GLU A 158 -4.55 5.73 6.72
C GLU A 158 -4.18 6.72 5.62
N HIS A 159 -5.16 7.15 4.81
CA HIS A 159 -5.01 7.98 3.60
C HIS A 159 -4.05 7.42 2.53
N GLN A 160 -3.78 6.12 2.54
CA GLN A 160 -2.93 5.43 1.58
C GLN A 160 -3.84 4.45 0.82
N GLY A 161 -4.45 4.90 -0.27
CA GLY A 161 -5.52 4.17 -0.97
C GLY A 161 -6.88 4.25 -0.26
N PRO A 162 -7.88 3.48 -0.72
CA PRO A 162 -9.20 3.44 -0.11
C PRO A 162 -9.16 2.75 1.26
N ALA A 163 -10.12 3.10 2.12
CA ALA A 163 -10.30 2.46 3.41
C ALA A 163 -10.40 0.92 3.28
N GLY A 164 -9.59 0.19 4.05
CA GLY A 164 -9.48 -1.28 4.00
C GLY A 164 -8.61 -1.83 2.88
N GLY A 165 -8.12 -0.96 2.00
CA GLY A 165 -7.22 -1.28 0.90
C GLY A 165 -5.81 -0.74 1.11
N GLY A 166 -5.13 -0.46 0.00
CA GLY A 166 -3.84 0.22 0.02
C GLY A 166 -3.08 0.18 -1.31
N PRO A 167 -2.19 1.15 -1.55
CA PRO A 167 -1.31 1.10 -2.70
C PRO A 167 -0.31 -0.02 -2.56
N PHE A 168 0.13 -0.52 -3.71
CA PHE A 168 1.25 -1.43 -3.81
C PHE A 168 2.07 -1.14 -5.06
N ALA A 169 3.34 -1.49 -5.03
CA ALA A 169 4.25 -1.37 -6.16
C ALA A 169 5.05 -2.66 -6.36
N VAL A 170 5.32 -2.98 -7.61
CA VAL A 170 6.11 -4.13 -8.04
C VAL A 170 7.35 -3.59 -8.73
N ILE A 171 8.52 -3.93 -8.20
CA ILE A 171 9.79 -3.71 -8.89
C ILE A 171 10.19 -5.03 -9.53
N ALA A 172 10.51 -5.00 -10.82
CA ALA A 172 10.93 -6.18 -11.58
C ALA A 172 12.11 -5.85 -12.50
N ARG A 173 12.80 -6.89 -12.95
CA ARG A 173 13.75 -6.80 -14.07
C ARG A 173 12.98 -6.57 -15.37
N ALA A 174 13.44 -5.61 -16.17
CA ALA A 174 12.86 -5.23 -17.47
C ALA A 174 12.69 -6.44 -18.40
#